data_AF-A0A838R1J3-F1
#
_entry.id   AF-A0A838R1J3-F1
#
_cell.length_a   1.000
_cell.length_b   1.000
_cell.length_c   1.000
_cell.angle_alpha   90.00
_cell.angle_beta   90.00
_cell.angle_gamma   90.00
#
_symmetry.space_group_name_H-M   'P 1'
#
loop_
_entity.id
_entity.type
_entity.pdbx_description
1 polymer ?
#
loop_
_entity_poly.entity_id
_entity_poly.type
_entity_poly.pdbx_seq_one_letter_code
_entity_poly.pdbx_strand_id
1 'polypeptide(L)'
;MAGGREKRYELGSQARRSSNSAPAQLAEKHSDRHLRNKIEGVNRAPGEALATAHHLYMAVRKKYLTQDAYEAFRDRYQECVRMLNGLERKLETQLPIEARRFSDT
;
A
#
# COMPACT_ATOMS: atom_id res chain seq x y z
N MET A 1 -3.22 -31.83 16.86
CA MET A 1 -3.73 -30.52 16.36
C MET A 1 -2.67 -29.42 16.55
N ALA A 2 -1.68 -29.31 15.65
CA ALA A 2 -0.57 -28.33 15.80
C ALA A 2 -0.59 -27.17 14.77
N GLY A 3 -1.31 -27.29 13.65
CA GLY A 3 -1.19 -26.36 12.51
C GLY A 3 -2.02 -25.07 12.54
N GLY A 4 -2.84 -24.82 13.58
CA GLY A 4 -3.72 -23.63 13.64
C GLY A 4 -3.00 -22.34 14.04
N ARG A 5 -2.00 -22.44 14.92
CA ARG A 5 -1.24 -21.28 15.44
C ARG A 5 -0.22 -20.76 14.42
N GLU A 6 0.44 -21.67 13.70
CA GLU A 6 1.44 -21.36 12.68
C GLU A 6 0.85 -20.58 11.49
N LYS A 7 -0.29 -21.02 10.96
CA LYS A 7 -0.99 -20.33 9.85
C LYS A 7 -1.48 -18.92 10.22
N ARG A 8 -1.91 -18.72 11.48
CA ARG A 8 -2.28 -17.40 11.99
C ARG A 8 -1.05 -16.49 12.12
N TYR A 9 0.06 -17.05 12.60
CA TYR A 9 1.32 -16.32 12.72
C TYR A 9 1.84 -15.88 11.35
N GLU A 10 1.83 -16.78 10.36
CA GLU A 10 2.27 -16.49 9.00
C GLU A 10 1.45 -15.36 8.36
N LEU A 11 0.12 -15.45 8.40
CA LEU A 11 -0.75 -14.42 7.83
C LEU A 11 -0.58 -13.07 8.54
N GLY A 12 -0.49 -13.08 9.87
CA GLY A 12 -0.21 -11.87 10.64
C GLY A 12 1.16 -11.26 10.29
N SER A 13 2.15 -12.11 10.00
CA SER A 13 3.48 -11.68 9.56
C SER A 13 3.45 -11.04 8.17
N GLN A 14 2.71 -11.62 7.21
CA GLN A 14 2.51 -11.06 5.88
C GLN A 14 1.77 -9.70 5.92
N ALA A 15 0.70 -9.60 6.73
CA ALA A 15 -0.03 -8.35 6.92
C ALA A 15 0.86 -7.25 7.51
N ARG A 16 1.65 -7.55 8.55
CA ARG A 16 2.59 -6.59 9.15
C ARG A 16 3.65 -6.12 8.15
N ARG A 17 4.26 -7.04 7.40
CA ARG A 17 5.29 -6.70 6.40
C ARG A 17 4.75 -5.76 5.33
N SER A 18 3.65 -6.15 4.68
CA SER A 18 3.02 -5.31 3.63
C SER A 18 2.57 -3.95 4.18
N SER A 19 1.99 -3.91 5.39
CA SER A 19 1.54 -2.65 6.00
C SER A 19 2.68 -1.67 6.28
N ASN A 20 3.85 -2.18 6.66
CA ASN A 20 5.03 -1.36 6.96
C ASN A 20 5.82 -1.01 5.69
N SER A 21 5.71 -1.81 4.62
CA SER A 21 6.38 -1.55 3.34
C SER A 21 5.88 -0.25 2.70
N ALA A 22 4.57 -0.01 2.69
CA ALA A 22 3.98 1.21 2.09
C ALA A 22 4.60 2.53 2.64
N PRO A 23 4.60 2.80 3.95
CA PRO A 23 5.23 4.00 4.49
C PRO A 23 6.77 3.99 4.38
N ALA A 24 7.41 2.82 4.42
CA ALA A 24 8.87 2.72 4.23
C ALA A 24 9.30 3.17 2.83
N GLN A 25 8.57 2.77 1.78
CA GLN A 25 8.82 3.20 0.40
C GLN A 25 8.73 4.72 0.25
N LEU A 26 7.74 5.34 0.90
CA LEU A 26 7.59 6.79 0.92
C LEU A 26 8.75 7.46 1.64
N ALA A 27 9.10 6.99 2.84
CA ALA A 27 10.16 7.56 3.65
C ALA A 27 11.53 7.49 2.95
N GLU A 28 11.86 6.33 2.37
CA GLU A 28 13.12 6.10 1.66
C GLU A 28 13.28 7.08 0.48
N LYS A 29 12.22 7.25 -0.31
CA LYS A 29 12.29 8.05 -1.55
C LYS A 29 11.96 9.53 -1.36
N HIS A 30 11.33 9.93 -0.25
CA HIS A 30 10.93 11.32 -0.03
C HIS A 30 12.11 12.31 -0.08
N SER A 31 13.25 11.93 0.50
CA SER A 31 14.48 12.74 0.53
C SER A 31 15.38 12.60 -0.70
N ASP A 32 14.98 11.81 -1.70
CA ASP A 32 15.79 11.62 -2.92
C ASP A 32 15.95 12.96 -3.69
N ARG A 33 17.08 13.15 -4.36
CA ARG A 33 17.30 14.34 -5.21
C ARG A 33 16.65 14.20 -6.58
N HIS A 34 16.40 12.98 -7.03
CA HIS A 34 15.82 12.68 -8.32
C HIS A 34 14.31 12.49 -8.19
N LEU A 35 13.54 13.38 -8.81
CA LEU A 35 12.07 13.35 -8.80
C LEU A 35 11.50 12.00 -9.26
N ARG A 36 12.12 11.35 -10.25
CA ARG A 36 11.70 10.03 -10.75
C ARG A 36 11.73 8.95 -9.66
N ASN A 37 12.74 8.98 -8.79
CA ASN A 37 12.84 8.03 -7.68
C ASN A 37 11.76 8.29 -6.62
N LYS A 38 11.38 9.57 -6.41
CA LYS A 38 10.23 9.92 -5.55
C LYS A 38 8.93 9.34 -6.11
N ILE A 39 8.69 9.55 -7.40
CA ILE A 39 7.51 9.03 -8.11
C ILE A 39 7.47 7.50 -8.02
N GLU A 40 8.60 6.83 -8.23
CA GLU A 40 8.72 5.37 -8.10
C GLU A 40 8.32 4.87 -6.70
N GLY A 41 8.81 5.54 -5.64
CA GLY A 41 8.44 5.20 -4.26
C GLY A 41 6.94 5.38 -3.99
N VAL A 42 6.37 6.49 -4.46
CA VAL A 42 4.93 6.76 -4.34
C VAL A 42 4.09 5.77 -5.16
N ASN A 43 4.54 5.35 -6.34
CA ASN A 43 3.84 4.39 -7.22
C ASN A 43 3.84 2.96 -6.63
N ARG A 44 4.89 2.56 -5.89
CA ARG A 44 4.93 1.25 -5.22
C ARG A 44 4.03 1.15 -4.00
N ALA A 45 3.89 2.23 -3.23
CA ALA A 45 3.16 2.22 -1.95
C ALA A 45 1.67 1.79 -2.06
N PRO A 46 0.89 2.17 -3.09
CA PRO A 46 -0.46 1.66 -3.30
C PRO A 46 -0.54 0.14 -3.41
N GLY A 47 0.41 -0.50 -4.08
CA GLY A 47 0.46 -1.95 -4.23
C GLY A 47 0.59 -2.65 -2.87
N GLU A 48 1.42 -2.10 -1.99
CA GLU A 48 1.64 -2.61 -0.62
C GLU A 48 0.41 -2.41 0.28
N ALA A 49 -0.26 -1.26 0.15
CA ALA A 49 -1.52 -0.98 0.84
C ALA A 49 -2.62 -1.97 0.42
N LEU A 50 -2.76 -2.24 -0.87
CA LEU A 50 -3.73 -3.21 -1.40
C LEU A 50 -3.37 -4.66 -1.04
N ALA A 51 -2.09 -5.02 -1.04
CA ALA A 51 -1.62 -6.32 -0.55
C ALA A 51 -1.98 -6.51 0.93
N THR A 52 -1.84 -5.46 1.74
CA THR A 52 -2.24 -5.50 3.15
C THR A 52 -3.75 -5.74 3.30
N ALA A 53 -4.57 -4.99 2.57
CA ALA A 53 -6.02 -5.18 2.56
C ALA A 53 -6.41 -6.61 2.16
N HIS A 54 -5.71 -7.20 1.17
CA HIS A 54 -5.89 -8.60 0.79
C HIS A 54 -5.55 -9.58 1.92
N HIS A 55 -4.43 -9.39 2.64
CA HIS A 55 -4.10 -10.24 3.79
C HIS A 55 -5.16 -10.15 4.90
N LEU A 56 -5.72 -8.96 5.15
CA LEU A 56 -6.81 -8.77 6.10
C LEU A 56 -8.09 -9.47 5.64
N TYR A 57 -8.42 -9.41 4.34
CA TYR A 57 -9.53 -10.18 3.78
C TYR A 57 -9.36 -11.68 3.99
N MET A 58 -8.14 -12.20 3.76
CA MET A 58 -7.83 -13.61 4.05
C MET A 58 -7.97 -13.95 5.54
N ALA A 59 -7.73 -13.00 6.44
CA ALA A 59 -7.95 -13.19 7.87
C ALA A 59 -9.45 -13.32 8.20
N VAL A 60 -10.33 -12.57 7.51
CA VAL A 60 -11.78 -12.76 7.61
C VAL A 60 -12.20 -14.14 7.12
N ARG A 61 -11.71 -14.56 5.94
CA ARG A 61 -12.01 -15.89 5.37
C ARG A 61 -11.62 -17.03 6.32
N LYS A 62 -10.58 -16.83 7.14
CA LYS A 62 -10.10 -17.78 8.16
C LYS A 62 -10.72 -17.56 9.55
N LYS A 63 -11.67 -16.62 9.69
CA LYS A 63 -12.33 -16.27 10.95
C LYS A 63 -11.37 -15.77 12.04
N TYR A 64 -10.27 -15.12 11.64
CA TYR A 64 -9.32 -14.47 12.54
C TYR A 64 -9.63 -12.97 12.73
N LEU A 65 -10.43 -12.40 11.84
CA LEU A 65 -10.87 -11.01 11.84
C LEU A 65 -12.38 -10.98 11.54
N THR A 66 -13.11 -10.06 12.16
CA THR A 66 -14.54 -9.86 11.84
C THR A 66 -14.69 -9.09 10.52
N GLN A 67 -15.84 -9.23 9.88
CA GLN A 67 -16.16 -8.48 8.65
C GLN A 67 -16.11 -6.96 8.91
N ASP A 68 -16.75 -6.49 9.98
CA ASP A 68 -16.79 -5.07 10.36
C ASP A 68 -15.38 -4.48 10.58
N ALA A 69 -14.50 -5.23 11.26
CA ALA A 69 -13.12 -4.78 11.48
C ALA A 69 -12.34 -4.71 10.16
N TYR A 70 -12.55 -5.69 9.27
CA TYR A 70 -11.96 -5.66 7.94
C TYR A 70 -12.43 -4.47 7.12
N GLU A 71 -13.74 -4.17 7.11
CA GLU A 71 -14.29 -3.03 6.38
C GLU A 71 -13.70 -1.71 6.87
N ALA A 72 -13.64 -1.51 8.19
CA ALA A 72 -12.99 -0.34 8.78
C ALA A 72 -11.51 -0.19 8.37
N PHE A 73 -10.75 -1.30 8.29
CA PHE A 73 -9.36 -1.25 7.81
C PHE A 73 -9.27 -1.04 6.29
N ARG A 74 -10.12 -1.72 5.52
CA ARG A 74 -10.16 -1.62 4.06
C ARG A 74 -10.42 -0.18 3.63
N ASP A 75 -11.38 0.49 4.24
CA ASP A 75 -11.72 1.88 3.90
C ASP A 75 -10.53 2.81 4.14
N ARG A 76 -9.79 2.59 5.24
CA ARG A 76 -8.56 3.34 5.54
C ARG A 76 -7.45 3.07 4.52
N TYR A 77 -7.22 1.81 4.15
CA TYR A 77 -6.24 1.49 3.10
C TYR A 77 -6.64 2.05 1.73
N GLN A 78 -7.95 2.06 1.41
CA GLN A 78 -8.46 2.68 0.18
C GLN A 78 -8.28 4.20 0.17
N GLU A 79 -8.48 4.88 1.31
CA GLU A 79 -8.13 6.30 1.45
C GLU A 79 -6.63 6.52 1.21
N CYS A 80 -5.75 5.72 1.82
CA CYS A 80 -4.32 5.79 1.56
C CYS A 80 -3.99 5.65 0.07
N VAL A 81 -4.59 4.67 -0.62
CA VAL A 81 -4.41 4.48 -2.07
C VAL A 81 -4.87 5.71 -2.85
N ARG A 82 -6.01 6.30 -2.51
CA ARG A 82 -6.49 7.54 -3.17
C ARG A 82 -5.52 8.69 -2.97
N MET A 83 -5.05 8.91 -1.75
CA MET A 83 -4.07 9.95 -1.42
C MET A 83 -2.75 9.74 -2.18
N LEU A 84 -2.24 8.52 -2.22
CA LEU A 84 -1.01 8.15 -2.91
C LEU A 84 -1.10 8.38 -4.42
N ASN A 85 -2.21 7.98 -5.04
CA ASN A 85 -2.45 8.23 -6.45
C ASN A 85 -2.56 9.75 -6.75
N GLY A 86 -3.14 10.53 -5.83
CA GLY A 86 -3.16 11.98 -5.92
C GLY A 86 -1.76 12.60 -5.85
N LEU A 87 -0.93 12.09 -4.94
CA LEU A 87 0.47 12.51 -4.80
C LEU A 87 1.30 12.15 -6.04
N GLU A 88 1.16 10.94 -6.59
CA GLU A 88 1.82 10.51 -7.83
C GLU A 88 1.51 11.48 -8.96
N ARG A 89 0.21 11.74 -9.21
CA ARG A 89 -0.23 12.70 -10.23
C ARG A 89 0.37 14.08 -10.01
N LYS A 90 0.42 14.56 -8.76
CA LYS A 90 1.01 15.88 -8.47
C LYS A 90 2.52 15.91 -8.74
N LEU A 91 3.26 14.86 -8.39
CA LEU A 91 4.69 14.77 -8.65
C LEU A 91 5.00 14.66 -10.16
N GLU A 92 4.18 13.94 -10.92
CA GLU A 92 4.28 13.82 -12.38
C GLU A 92 4.21 15.20 -13.07
N THR A 93 3.40 16.14 -12.56
CA THR A 93 3.35 17.51 -13.13
C THR A 93 4.67 18.27 -13.09
N GLN A 94 5.62 17.83 -12.26
CA GLN A 94 6.97 18.43 -12.15
C GLN A 94 7.97 17.84 -13.15
N LEU A 95 7.62 16.76 -13.86
CA LEU A 95 8.41 16.24 -14.98
C LEU A 95 8.13 17.02 -16.28
N PRO A 96 9.10 17.05 -17.22
CA PRO A 96 8.84 17.48 -18.60
C PRO A 96 7.66 16.71 -19.20
N ILE A 97 6.86 17.35 -20.05
CA ILE A 97 5.59 16.80 -20.58
C ILE A 97 5.84 15.45 -21.26
N GLU A 98 6.90 15.34 -22.06
CA GLU A 98 7.32 14.13 -22.77
C GLU A 98 7.74 12.97 -21.85
N ALA A 99 8.03 13.26 -20.59
CA ALA A 99 8.43 12.29 -19.60
C ALA A 99 7.30 11.91 -18.63
N ARG A 100 6.13 12.54 -18.72
CA ARG A 100 5.00 12.26 -17.83
C ARG A 100 4.30 10.96 -18.22
N ARG A 101 3.89 10.19 -17.22
CA ARG A 101 3.05 8.99 -17.41
C ARG A 101 1.60 9.34 -17.75
N PHE A 102 1.09 10.43 -17.16
CA PHE A 102 -0.29 10.88 -17.34
C PHE A 102 -0.29 12.14 -18.21
N SER A 103 -1.16 12.17 -19.21
CA SER A 103 -1.47 13.41 -19.94
C SER A 103 -2.34 14.32 -19.07
N ASP A 104 -2.12 15.63 -19.16
CA ASP A 104 -3.05 16.61 -18.61
C ASP A 104 -4.38 16.44 -19.38
N THR A 105 -5.36 15.80 -18.76
CA THR A 105 -6.72 15.61 -19.29
C THR A 105 -7.66 16.54 -18.57
#